data_AF-A0A9E4FS81-F1
#
_entry.id   AF-A0A9E4FS81-F1
#
_cell.length_a   1.000
_cell.length_b   1.000
_cell.length_c   1.000
_cell.angle_alpha   90.00
_cell.angle_beta   90.00
_cell.angle_gamma   90.00
#
_symmetry.space_group_name_H-M   'P 1'
#
loop_
_entity.id
_entity.type
_entity.pdbx_description
1 polymer ?
#
loop_
_entity_poly.entity_id
_entity_poly.type
_entity_poly.pdbx_seq_one_letter_code
_entity_poly.pdbx_strand_id
1 'polypeptide(L)'
;MPLVSAWAQAHRLVLAQTAVDDKSNEITALPELLRLLCRKGCIVTLDARGCQKAIARQIRQQGADYVLRVRDNHKGLHARLGDTFALERAQDFAGYAHD
;
A
#
# COMPACT_ATOMS: atom_id res chain seq x y z
N MET A 1 -8.99 -6.57 -21.11
CA MET A 1 -7.84 -5.84 -20.55
C MET A 1 -8.17 -5.38 -19.14
N PRO A 2 -7.50 -5.90 -18.10
CA PRO A 2 -7.67 -5.41 -16.73
C PRO A 2 -7.20 -3.96 -16.61
N LEU A 3 -7.81 -3.21 -15.68
CA LEU A 3 -7.44 -1.83 -15.37
C LEU A 3 -6.99 -1.75 -13.92
N VAL A 4 -5.98 -0.91 -13.66
CA VAL A 4 -5.63 -0.46 -12.31
C VAL A 4 -6.08 0.99 -12.18
N SER A 5 -6.87 1.28 -11.15
CA SER A 5 -7.43 2.61 -10.93
C SER A 5 -7.01 3.17 -9.58
N ALA A 6 -6.63 4.44 -9.57
CA ALA A 6 -6.39 5.20 -8.35
C ALA A 6 -7.69 5.92 -7.94
N TRP A 7 -8.25 5.50 -6.81
CA TRP A 7 -9.53 5.99 -6.31
C TRP A 7 -9.35 6.98 -5.16
N ALA A 8 -9.90 8.18 -5.29
CA ALA A 8 -9.98 9.16 -4.21
C ALA A 8 -11.27 8.97 -3.41
N GLN A 9 -11.17 8.29 -2.27
CA GLN A 9 -12.35 7.91 -1.48
C GLN A 9 -13.21 9.10 -1.04
N ALA A 10 -12.60 10.16 -0.52
CA ALA A 10 -13.31 11.34 -0.01
C ALA A 10 -14.14 12.04 -1.11
N HIS A 11 -13.66 12.00 -2.35
CA HIS A 11 -14.30 12.67 -3.49
C HIS A 11 -15.10 11.71 -4.38
N ARG A 12 -15.09 10.41 -4.07
CA ARG A 12 -15.75 9.34 -4.83
C ARG A 12 -15.45 9.39 -6.33
N LEU A 13 -14.17 9.58 -6.68
CA LEU A 13 -13.74 9.70 -8.07
C LEU A 13 -12.48 8.89 -8.37
N VAL A 14 -12.34 8.48 -9.62
CA VAL A 14 -11.10 7.90 -10.17
C VAL A 14 -10.21 9.04 -10.63
N LEU A 15 -9.03 9.19 -10.00
CA LEU A 15 -8.06 10.24 -10.33
C LEU A 15 -7.23 9.90 -11.57
N ALA A 16 -6.86 8.64 -11.71
CA ALA A 16 -6.14 8.10 -12.84
C ALA A 16 -6.38 6.60 -12.96
N GLN A 17 -6.21 6.07 -14.15
CA GLN A 17 -6.25 4.63 -14.41
C GLN A 17 -5.22 4.28 -15.47
N THR A 18 -4.66 3.09 -15.38
CA THR A 18 -3.75 2.54 -16.39
C THR A 18 -4.18 1.14 -16.75
N ALA A 19 -4.00 0.79 -18.03
CA ALA A 19 -4.30 -0.54 -18.52
C ALA A 19 -3.16 -1.51 -18.17
N VAL A 20 -3.54 -2.73 -17.80
CA VAL A 20 -2.57 -3.82 -17.62
C VAL A 20 -2.31 -4.43 -18.99
N ASP A 21 -1.04 -4.43 -19.41
CA ASP A 21 -0.58 -5.10 -20.63
C ASP A 21 -0.95 -6.58 -20.61
N ASP A 22 -1.35 -7.13 -21.76
CA ASP A 22 -1.79 -8.53 -21.92
C ASP A 22 -0.74 -9.56 -21.46
N LYS A 23 0.54 -9.21 -21.43
CA LYS A 23 1.63 -10.08 -20.95
C LYS A 23 2.06 -9.79 -19.51
N SER A 24 1.37 -8.89 -18.81
CA SER A 24 1.76 -8.40 -17.50
C SER A 24 0.66 -8.50 -16.45
N ASN A 25 0.89 -7.91 -15.27
CA ASN A 25 -0.04 -7.91 -14.14
C ASN A 25 -0.13 -6.53 -13.46
N GLU A 26 -1.08 -6.37 -12.55
CA GLU A 26 -1.36 -5.08 -11.89
C GLU A 26 -0.13 -4.51 -11.16
N ILE A 27 0.76 -5.37 -10.66
CA ILE A 27 1.97 -4.98 -9.91
C ILE A 27 2.91 -4.16 -10.79
N THR A 28 3.00 -4.49 -12.08
CA THR A 28 3.85 -3.76 -13.03
C THR A 28 3.27 -2.43 -13.48
N ALA A 29 1.95 -2.25 -13.37
CA ALA A 29 1.24 -1.05 -13.78
C ALA A 29 1.16 -0.01 -12.65
N LEU A 30 1.20 -0.46 -11.39
CA LEU A 30 1.20 0.42 -10.20
C LEU A 30 2.28 1.51 -10.19
N PRO A 31 3.55 1.26 -10.56
CA PRO A 31 4.61 2.27 -10.51
C PRO A 31 4.29 3.55 -11.27
N GLU A 32 3.59 3.45 -12.41
CA GLU A 32 3.20 4.60 -13.20
C GLU A 32 2.17 5.47 -12.47
N LEU A 33 1.10 4.86 -11.95
CA LEU A 33 0.08 5.58 -11.17
C LEU A 33 0.67 6.22 -9.92
N LEU A 34 1.57 5.52 -9.22
CA LEU A 34 2.26 6.08 -8.06
C LEU A 34 3.12 7.26 -8.47
N ARG A 35 3.82 7.23 -9.60
CA ARG A 35 4.62 8.38 -10.06
C ARG A 35 3.75 9.61 -10.34
N LEU A 36 2.54 9.40 -10.86
CA LEU A 36 1.61 10.47 -11.19
C LEU A 36 0.97 11.09 -9.94
N LEU A 37 0.55 10.27 -8.99
CA LEU A 37 -0.35 10.70 -7.90
C LEU A 37 0.28 10.71 -6.51
N CYS A 38 1.33 9.93 -6.26
CA CYS A 38 1.92 9.78 -4.93
C CYS A 38 2.74 11.02 -4.57
N ARG A 39 2.28 11.80 -3.61
CA ARG A 39 2.91 13.06 -3.18
C ARG A 39 2.93 13.16 -1.66
N LYS A 40 3.75 14.08 -1.16
CA LYS A 40 3.89 14.32 0.28
C LYS A 40 2.53 14.58 0.93
N GLY A 41 2.27 13.87 2.04
CA GLY A 41 1.02 13.96 2.79
C GLY A 41 -0.12 13.06 2.29
N CYS A 42 0.08 12.30 1.20
CA CYS A 42 -0.88 11.28 0.79
C CYS A 42 -0.63 9.98 1.57
N ILE A 43 -1.71 9.25 1.87
CA ILE A 43 -1.65 7.86 2.33
C ILE A 43 -2.08 6.96 1.18
N VAL A 44 -1.18 6.09 0.72
CA VAL A 44 -1.45 5.11 -0.33
C VAL A 44 -1.89 3.78 0.29
N THR A 45 -3.11 3.36 0.00
CA THR A 45 -3.62 2.05 0.41
C THR A 45 -3.58 1.08 -0.78
N LEU A 46 -2.99 -0.10 -0.60
CA LEU A 46 -3.02 -1.15 -1.63
C LEU A 46 -3.38 -2.50 -1.02
N ASP A 47 -3.89 -3.38 -1.88
CA ASP A 47 -4.22 -4.75 -1.53
C ASP A 47 -2.96 -5.59 -1.28
N ALA A 48 -3.17 -6.88 -1.02
CA ALA A 48 -2.07 -7.77 -0.70
C ALA A 48 -1.16 -8.12 -1.89
N ARG A 49 -1.62 -7.94 -3.14
CA ARG A 49 -0.76 -8.11 -4.32
C ARG A 49 0.18 -6.92 -4.48
N GLY A 50 -0.28 -5.72 -4.12
CA GLY A 50 0.52 -4.49 -4.10
C GLY A 50 1.54 -4.38 -2.95
N CYS A 51 1.51 -5.28 -1.97
CA CYS A 51 2.43 -5.30 -0.82
C CYS A 51 3.85 -5.77 -1.19
N GLN A 52 4.53 -5.00 -2.04
CA GLN A 52 5.87 -5.28 -2.54
C GLN A 52 6.89 -4.31 -1.98
N LYS A 53 8.10 -4.80 -1.67
CA LYS A 53 9.20 -3.95 -1.15
C LYS A 53 9.53 -2.78 -2.08
N ALA A 54 9.51 -2.99 -3.39
CA ALA A 54 9.78 -1.94 -4.38
C ALA A 54 8.71 -0.84 -4.36
N ILE A 55 7.43 -1.23 -4.26
CA ILE A 55 6.30 -0.31 -4.17
C ILE A 55 6.37 0.53 -2.89
N ALA A 56 6.59 -0.11 -1.74
CA ALA A 56 6.75 0.59 -0.46
C ALA A 56 7.91 1.61 -0.50
N ARG A 57 9.04 1.24 -1.12
CA ARG A 57 10.18 2.16 -1.31
C ARG A 57 9.81 3.34 -2.21
N GLN A 58 9.15 3.09 -3.33
CA GLN A 58 8.74 4.15 -4.26
C GLN A 58 7.78 5.15 -3.59
N ILE A 59 6.84 4.67 -2.78
CA ILE A 59 5.91 5.53 -2.04
C ILE A 59 6.69 6.46 -1.09
N ARG A 60 7.59 5.89 -0.28
CA ARG A 60 8.43 6.67 0.65
C ARG A 60 9.37 7.65 -0.05
N GLN A 61 9.96 7.25 -1.18
CA GLN A 61 10.81 8.12 -1.99
C GLN A 61 10.05 9.34 -2.55
N GLN A 62 8.74 9.21 -2.75
CA GLN A 62 7.87 10.32 -3.17
C GLN A 62 7.30 11.12 -1.98
N GLY A 63 7.74 10.82 -0.76
CA GLY A 63 7.39 11.55 0.45
C GLY A 63 6.00 11.24 1.01
N ALA A 64 5.34 10.21 0.50
CA ALA A 64 4.03 9.79 0.96
C ALA A 64 4.12 8.58 1.90
N ASP A 65 3.02 8.30 2.61
CA ASP A 65 2.88 7.19 3.53
C ASP A 65 2.03 6.08 2.92
N TYR A 66 2.02 4.89 3.54
CA TYR A 66 1.27 3.75 3.01
C TYR A 66 0.62 2.87 4.09
N VAL A 67 -0.47 2.21 3.69
CA VAL A 67 -1.04 1.06 4.39
C VAL A 67 -1.17 -0.08 3.39
N LEU A 68 -0.36 -1.13 3.57
CA LEU A 68 -0.29 -2.27 2.65
C LEU A 68 -0.76 -3.52 3.37
N ARG A 69 -1.67 -4.27 2.75
CA ARG A 69 -2.15 -5.53 3.31
C ARG A 69 -1.10 -6.62 3.13
N VAL A 70 -0.74 -7.35 4.18
CA VAL A 70 0.12 -8.53 4.06
C VAL A 70 -0.73 -9.78 3.88
N ARG A 71 -0.32 -10.68 2.98
CA ARG A 71 -0.94 -12.01 2.80
C ARG A 71 -0.23 -13.06 3.66
N ASP A 72 -0.97 -14.10 4.06
CA ASP A 72 -0.52 -15.25 4.85
C ASP A 72 0.60 -16.09 4.20
N ASN A 73 0.75 -16.03 2.88
CA ASN A 73 1.86 -16.67 2.16
C ASN A 73 3.24 -16.15 2.59
N HIS A 74 3.32 -14.97 3.23
CA HIS A 74 4.52 -14.49 3.90
C HIS A 74 4.53 -14.91 5.38
N LYS A 75 4.53 -16.23 5.64
CA LYS A 75 4.35 -16.82 6.99
C LYS A 75 5.10 -16.12 8.12
N GLY A 76 6.41 -15.88 7.94
CA GLY A 76 7.24 -15.24 8.96
C GLY A 76 6.88 -13.77 9.21
N LEU A 77 6.53 -13.01 8.17
CA LEU A 77 6.08 -11.63 8.32
C LEU A 77 4.68 -11.58 8.94
N HIS A 78 3.79 -12.46 8.50
CA HIS A 78 2.42 -12.54 9.00
C HIS A 78 2.39 -12.88 10.50
N ALA A 79 3.18 -13.88 10.93
CA ALA A 79 3.31 -14.24 12.35
C ALA A 79 3.86 -13.06 13.17
N ARG A 80 4.97 -12.45 12.74
CA ARG A 80 5.57 -11.31 13.43
C ARG A 80 4.63 -10.12 13.56
N LEU A 81 3.85 -9.82 12.51
CA LEU A 81 2.84 -8.77 12.57
C LEU A 81 1.77 -9.12 13.61
N GLY A 82 1.27 -10.36 13.61
CA GLY A 82 0.32 -10.85 14.60
C GLY A 82 0.84 -10.67 16.04
N ASP A 83 2.05 -11.17 16.31
CA ASP A 83 2.69 -11.09 17.63
C ASP A 83 2.89 -9.63 18.06
N THR A 84 3.40 -8.79 17.17
CA THR A 84 3.62 -7.35 17.44
C THR A 84 2.29 -6.68 17.76
N PHE A 85 1.28 -6.80 16.91
CA PHE A 85 -0.01 -6.15 17.16
C PHE A 85 -0.74 -6.70 18.38
N ALA A 86 -0.52 -7.95 18.78
CA ALA A 86 -1.08 -8.50 20.02
C ALA A 86 -0.40 -7.89 21.25
N LEU A 87 0.94 -7.83 21.24
CA LEU A 87 1.73 -7.19 22.30
C LEU A 87 1.38 -5.71 22.46
N GLU A 88 1.39 -4.96 21.37
CA GLU A 88 1.17 -3.51 21.41
C GLU A 88 -0.27 -3.16 21.78
N ARG A 89 -1.26 -3.97 21.37
CA ARG A 89 -2.65 -3.78 21.84
C ARG A 89 -2.81 -3.97 23.34
N ALA A 90 -2.06 -4.90 23.95
CA ALA A 90 -2.10 -5.10 25.39
C ALA A 90 -1.52 -3.90 26.17
N GLN A 91 -0.72 -3.07 25.50
CA GLN A 91 -0.08 -1.88 26.05
C GLN A 91 -0.71 -0.58 25.53
N ASP A 92 -1.85 -0.67 24.85
CA ASP A 92 -2.54 0.45 24.19
C ASP A 92 -1.59 1.31 23.33
N PHE A 93 -0.63 0.65 22.66
CA PHE A 93 0.39 1.28 21.83
C PHE A 93 1.19 2.39 22.54
N ALA A 94 1.31 2.36 23.87
CA ALA A 94 1.96 3.41 24.67
C ALA A 94 3.41 3.75 24.24
N GLY A 95 4.11 2.82 23.58
CA GLY A 95 5.46 3.02 23.03
C GLY A 95 5.52 3.77 21.69
N TYR A 96 4.38 4.08 21.07
CA TYR A 96 4.30 4.73 19.76
C TYR A 96 3.71 6.13 19.88
N ALA A 97 4.39 7.08 19.24
CA ALA A 97 3.80 8.39 19.00
C ALA A 97 2.55 8.23 18.11
N HIS A 98 1.44 8.78 18.58
CA HIS A 98 0.18 8.89 17.85
C HIS A 98 -0.32 10.31 18.00
N ASP A 99 -0.76 10.91 16.89
CA ASP A 99 -1.32 12.27 16.83
C ASP A 99 -2.79 12.31 17.29
#